data_AF-A0A1Q5LWW9-F1
#
_entry.id   AF-A0A1Q5LWW9-F1
#
_cell.length_a   1.000
_cell.length_b   1.000
_cell.length_c   1.000
_cell.angle_alpha   90.00
_cell.angle_beta   90.00
_cell.angle_gamma   90.00
#
_symmetry.space_group_name_H-M   'P 1'
#
loop_
_entity.id
_entity.type
_entity.pdbx_description
1 polymer ?
#
loop_
_entity_poly.entity_id
_entity_poly.type
_entity_poly.pdbx_seq_one_letter_code
_entity_poly.pdbx_strand_id
1 'polypeptide(L)'
;MKAPRATYEVDGAAIRKIRMSRGQSIADLARIAGLTSSYLSRLETGVRRRTRPPTYLALRAALGLAPDDDSLLASSETAPE
;
A
#
# COMPACT_ATOMS: atom_id res chain seq x y z
N MET A 1 -17.33 -9.56 8.24
CA MET A 1 -16.48 -9.68 7.03
C MET A 1 -16.85 -8.55 6.08
N LYS A 2 -15.96 -7.56 5.83
CA LYS A 2 -16.22 -6.51 4.82
C LYS A 2 -16.27 -7.17 3.43
N ALA A 3 -17.30 -6.87 2.64
CA ALA A 3 -17.43 -7.38 1.27
C ALA A 3 -16.15 -7.04 0.45
N PRO A 4 -15.69 -7.94 -0.43
CA PRO A 4 -14.48 -7.70 -1.21
C PRO A 4 -14.71 -6.52 -2.14
N ARG A 5 -14.01 -5.41 -1.86
CA ARG A 5 -13.98 -4.26 -2.77
C ARG A 5 -13.34 -4.68 -4.08
N ALA A 6 -13.90 -4.27 -5.22
CA ALA A 6 -13.29 -4.53 -6.52
C ALA A 6 -11.88 -3.90 -6.64
N THR A 7 -11.67 -2.77 -5.96
CA THR A 7 -10.39 -2.05 -5.88
C THR A 7 -10.23 -1.35 -4.53
N TYR A 8 -9.01 -1.27 -4.02
CA TYR A 8 -8.63 -0.46 -2.86
C TYR A 8 -7.92 0.81 -3.31
N GLU A 9 -8.25 1.93 -2.68
CA GLU A 9 -7.50 3.18 -2.82
C GLU A 9 -6.50 3.28 -1.67
N VAL A 10 -5.22 3.41 -2.01
CA VAL A 10 -4.09 3.37 -1.07
C VAL A 10 -3.39 4.71 -1.00
N ASP A 11 -2.92 5.05 0.20
CA ASP A 11 -2.03 6.18 0.43
C ASP A 11 -0.56 5.76 0.19
N GLY A 12 0.00 6.28 -0.90
CA GLY A 12 1.41 6.08 -1.25
C GLY A 12 2.37 6.60 -0.19
N ALA A 13 2.04 7.70 0.48
CA ALA A 13 2.87 8.28 1.52
C ALA A 13 2.92 7.37 2.76
N ALA A 14 1.77 6.80 3.16
CA ALA A 14 1.71 5.81 4.23
C ALA A 14 2.57 4.58 3.92
N ILE A 15 2.46 4.02 2.70
CA ILE A 15 3.30 2.89 2.25
C ILE A 15 4.78 3.22 2.40
N ARG A 16 5.21 4.38 1.88
CA ARG A 16 6.60 4.82 1.95
C ARG A 16 7.08 5.02 3.39
N LYS A 17 6.27 5.65 4.25
CA LYS A 17 6.60 5.90 5.65
C LYS A 17 6.82 4.60 6.42
N ILE A 18 5.90 3.65 6.27
CA ILE A 18 5.94 2.33 6.91
C ILE A 18 7.15 1.54 6.40
N ARG A 19 7.40 1.55 5.08
CA ARG A 19 8.58 0.92 4.48
C ARG A 19 9.89 1.48 5.05
N MET A 20 10.02 2.81 5.09
CA MET A 20 11.22 3.47 5.62
C MET A 20 11.42 3.22 7.12
N SER A 21 10.35 3.21 7.91
CA SER A 21 10.43 2.88 9.34
C SER A 21 10.96 1.46 9.61
N ARG A 22 10.83 0.56 8.64
CA ARG A 22 11.32 -0.82 8.67
C ARG A 22 12.68 -1.00 8.01
N GLY A 23 13.30 0.07 7.52
CA GLY A 23 14.58 0.01 6.80
C GLY A 23 14.51 -0.78 5.49
N GLN A 24 13.32 -0.99 4.92
CA GLN A 24 13.16 -1.78 3.70
C GLN A 24 13.45 -0.94 2.45
N SER A 25 14.23 -1.48 1.51
CA SER A 25 14.35 -0.87 0.19
C SER A 25 13.06 -1.07 -0.62
N ILE A 26 12.88 -0.26 -1.66
CA ILE A 26 11.73 -0.41 -2.57
C ILE A 26 11.78 -1.77 -3.30
N ALA A 27 12.98 -2.25 -3.62
CA ALA A 27 13.16 -3.54 -4.29
C ALA A 27 12.82 -4.71 -3.35
N ASP A 28 13.20 -4.61 -2.08
CA ASP A 28 12.89 -5.64 -1.09
C ASP A 28 11.40 -5.75 -0.84
N LEU A 29 10.72 -4.62 -0.59
CA LEU A 29 9.28 -4.63 -0.39
C LEU A 29 8.55 -5.14 -1.62
N ALA A 30 8.96 -4.71 -2.82
CA ALA A 30 8.36 -5.17 -4.06
C ALA A 30 8.53 -6.70 -4.23
N ARG A 31 9.73 -7.23 -3.98
CA ARG A 31 10.01 -8.66 -4.06
C ARG A 31 9.16 -9.47 -3.07
N ILE A 32 9.05 -9.02 -1.81
CA ILE A 32 8.25 -9.70 -0.79
C ILE A 32 6.76 -9.67 -1.14
N ALA A 33 6.26 -8.54 -1.68
CA ALA A 33 4.88 -8.38 -2.09
C ALA A 33 4.54 -9.02 -3.46
N GLY A 34 5.52 -9.62 -4.16
CA GLY A 34 5.32 -10.15 -5.51
C GLY A 34 5.03 -9.08 -6.58
N LEU A 35 5.57 -7.88 -6.38
CA LEU A 35 5.41 -6.72 -7.25
C LEU A 35 6.72 -6.33 -7.91
N THR A 36 6.64 -5.48 -8.93
CA THR A 36 7.82 -4.84 -9.49
C THR A 36 8.14 -3.54 -8.75
N SER A 37 9.42 -3.19 -8.64
CA SER A 37 9.87 -1.94 -8.00
C SER A 37 9.22 -0.71 -8.65
N SER A 38 9.05 -0.72 -9.98
CA SER A 38 8.36 0.36 -10.71
C SER A 38 6.87 0.44 -10.38
N TYR A 39 6.20 -0.70 -10.13
CA TYR A 39 4.81 -0.69 -9.69
C TYR A 39 4.68 -0.09 -8.29
N LEU A 40 5.52 -0.53 -7.34
CA LEU A 40 5.55 0.01 -5.98
C LEU A 40 5.91 1.50 -5.96
N SER A 41 6.88 1.94 -6.77
CA SER A 41 7.24 3.36 -6.90
C SER A 41 6.07 4.22 -7.36
N ARG A 42 5.29 3.74 -8.33
CA ARG A 42 4.07 4.45 -8.76
C ARG A 42 2.99 4.49 -7.67
N LEU A 43 2.92 3.49 -6.80
CA LEU A 43 2.05 3.55 -5.62
C LEU A 43 2.55 4.60 -4.63
N GLU A 44 3.83 4.55 -4.24
CA GLU A 44 4.43 5.48 -3.26
C GLU A 44 4.40 6.94 -3.70
N THR A 45 4.47 7.19 -5.01
CA THR A 45 4.44 8.55 -5.59
C THR A 45 3.01 9.05 -5.88
N GLY A 46 1.99 8.22 -5.64
CA GLY A 46 0.59 8.59 -5.92
C GLY A 46 0.21 8.58 -7.40
N VAL A 47 1.15 8.28 -8.31
CA VAL A 47 0.87 8.08 -9.76
C VAL A 47 -0.19 6.99 -9.96
N ARG A 48 -0.17 5.97 -9.11
CA ARG A 48 -1.26 5.00 -8.97
C ARG A 48 -1.72 4.97 -7.52
N ARG A 49 -3.00 5.26 -7.32
CA ARG A 49 -3.65 5.16 -6.00
C ARG A 49 -4.55 3.94 -5.86
N ARG A 50 -4.89 3.27 -6.97
CA ARG A 50 -5.80 2.13 -6.95
C ARG A 50 -5.07 0.83 -7.21
N THR A 51 -5.37 -0.16 -6.39
CA THR A 51 -4.82 -1.50 -6.53
C THR A 51 -5.89 -2.57 -6.31
N ARG A 52 -5.61 -3.77 -6.82
CA ARG A 52 -6.52 -4.91 -6.72
C ARG A 52 -6.39 -5.54 -5.32
N PRO A 53 -7.43 -6.24 -4.83
CA PRO A 53 -7.40 -6.91 -3.52
C PRO A 53 -6.16 -7.79 -3.29
N PRO A 54 -5.71 -8.64 -4.23
CA PRO A 54 -4.54 -9.49 -4.01
C PRO A 54 -3.27 -8.67 -3.74
N THR A 55 -3.09 -7.58 -4.49
CA THR A 55 -1.93 -6.69 -4.33
C THR A 55 -1.99 -5.91 -3.03
N TYR A 56 -3.17 -5.43 -2.64
CA TYR A 56 -3.36 -4.75 -1.35
C TYR A 56 -3.01 -5.68 -0.18
N LEU A 57 -3.51 -6.92 -0.21
CA LEU A 57 -3.22 -7.92 0.82
C LEU A 57 -1.73 -8.29 0.85
N ALA A 58 -1.09 -8.48 -0.31
CA ALA A 58 0.34 -8.77 -0.40
C ALA A 58 1.20 -7.63 0.16
N LEU A 59 0.84 -6.36 -0.11
CA LEU A 59 1.53 -5.20 0.45
C LEU A 59 1.41 -5.16 1.98
N ARG A 60 0.23 -5.42 2.53
CA ARG A 60 0.02 -5.46 3.99
C ARG A 60 0.85 -6.54 4.64
N ALA A 61 0.84 -7.75 4.08
CA ALA A 61 1.63 -8.86 4.56
C ALA A 61 3.14 -8.56 4.50
N ALA A 62 3.61 -7.98 3.39
CA ALA A 62 5.02 -7.63 3.19
C ALA A 62 5.50 -6.49 4.12
N LEU A 63 4.58 -5.60 4.49
CA LEU A 63 4.78 -4.56 5.50
C LEU A 63 4.53 -5.09 6.92
N GLY A 64 4.15 -6.35 7.12
CA GLY A 64 3.86 -6.91 8.44
C GLY A 64 2.71 -6.21 9.17
N LEU A 65 1.71 -5.73 8.43
CA LEU A 65 0.49 -5.15 8.99
C LEU A 65 -0.54 -6.24 9.27
N ALA A 66 -1.37 -6.01 10.29
CA ALA A 66 -2.44 -6.94 10.65
C ALA A 66 -3.53 -7.01 9.55
N PRO A 67 -4.29 -8.12 9.44
CA PRO A 67 -5.38 -8.27 8.47
C PRO A 67 -6.52 -7.27 8.60
N ASP A 68 -6.62 -6.56 9.72
CA ASP A 68 -7.63 -5.52 10.00
C ASP A 68 -7.03 -4.10 10.03
N ASP A 69 -5.73 -3.96 9.73
CA ASP A 69 -5.05 -2.67 9.65
C ASP A 69 -5.38 -1.93 8.34
N ASP A 70 -6.16 -0.86 8.45
CA ASP A 70 -6.59 0.00 7.35
C ASP A 70 -5.62 1.20 7.12
N SER A 71 -4.44 1.25 7.77
CA SER A 71 -3.50 2.40 7.71
C SER A 71 -2.96 2.72 6.31
N LEU A 72 -3.02 1.77 5.39
CA LEU A 72 -2.59 1.96 4.00
C LEU A 72 -3.70 2.54 3.11
N LEU A 73 -4.95 2.56 3.59
CA LEU A 73 -6.03 3.13 2.81
C LEU A 73 -5.87 4.65 2.78
N ALA A 74 -6.13 5.24 1.62
CA ALA A 74 -6.32 6.68 1.54
C ALA A 74 -7.57 6.99 2.37
N SER A 75 -7.37 7.44 3.61
CA SER A 75 -8.47 7.97 4.43
C SER A 75 -9.14 9.05 3.59
N SER A 76 -10.46 9.03 3.50
CA SER A 76 -11.26 9.95 2.70
C SER A 76 -11.26 11.39 3.24
N GLU A 77 -10.18 11.82 3.89
CA GLU A 77 -10.05 13.12 4.52
C GLU A 77 -8.73 13.75 4.08
N THR A 78 -8.70 14.14 2.81
CA THR A 78 -7.99 15.36 2.43
C THR A 78 -9.09 16.30 1.95
N ALA A 79 -9.88 16.81 2.90
CA ALA A 79 -10.64 18.03 2.65
C ALA A 79 -9.61 19.17 2.55
N PRO A 80 -9.52 19.88 1.42
CA PRO A 80 -8.79 21.14 1.40
C PRO A 80 -9.58 22.15 2.23
N GLU A 81 -8.89 22.83 3.14
CA GLU A 81 -9.36 24.05 3.81
C GLU A 81 -9.33 25.23 2.83
#